data_AF-A0A665UQZ0-F1
#
_entry.id   AF-A0A665UQZ0-F1
#
_cell.length_a   1.000
_cell.length_b   1.000
_cell.length_c   1.000
_cell.angle_alpha   90.00
_cell.angle_beta   90.00
_cell.angle_gamma   90.00
#
_symmetry.space_group_name_H-M   'P 1'
#
loop_
_entity.id
_entity.type
_entity.pdbx_description
1 polymer ?
#
loop_
_entity_poly.entity_id
_entity_poly.type
_entity_poly.pdbx_seq_one_letter_code
_entity_poly.pdbx_strand_id
1 'polypeptide(L)'
;GADLCCCMQRYPDVTGIHESNVWYIDVSNVDMMRRPNERNKIEHHTEQYNSDQLIVRRGQEFKIKIDFNRPFNPAEDKFAVEFIIGSSPDYNKGTYIPVFPTAERQSAWKGRITDQMGTEVTMGITPLANCIVGKYSLYVAVSTPFGIRRTKRDRSRELYILFNPWASGDAVFLNDEREREECVMTEVGIIYHGSFDDVAERDWNYGQFNYGVLDACLYIMDRSEMPITNRGDPVKVTRKASAMLNARDDDGVLVGNWSGDYTYGVAPTSWTGSTEILLTYASSKMPVCFAQCWVYAAVFNTFLRCLGIPSRVVTNFYSAHDNDGNLKTDIILHDNGSIDRNRTKDSIWNYHCWNECYMTRPDLPAGFGGWQVVDATPQETSDGMYRCGPASVQAIKHGQICYPFDAAFVFAEINSDVVFYSRSKDGTLQPVKVNRRHVGRMVLTKALGNMTRRDITDQYKFSEGSAEERTVLEKAEEYGCSRDKSDFPVGDVDVILPSLEISMGESFNLTTEFINRSDKKRTVNVYVSGSVVYYTGVISSDIVVLRSAAVQEVMEVKSEDYMRKLVDQANLNFIVSGKVLETGQIISAMKVVALRNPKLLVEV
;
A
#
# COMPACT_ATOMS: atom_id res chain seq x y z
N GLY A 1 5.83 75.71 25.94
CA GLY A 1 6.14 75.11 27.25
C GLY A 1 6.85 73.82 26.97
N ALA A 2 8.18 73.86 27.05
CA ALA A 2 9.00 73.60 28.25
C ALA A 2 9.20 72.09 28.41
N ASP A 3 10.27 71.50 27.86
CA ASP A 3 11.68 71.49 28.29
C ASP A 3 12.00 70.47 29.38
N LEU A 4 12.97 69.59 29.04
CA LEU A 4 14.00 68.89 29.85
C LEU A 4 14.43 67.65 29.04
N CYS A 5 15.38 67.67 28.11
CA CYS A 5 16.80 68.07 28.11
C CYS A 5 17.76 67.09 28.83
N CYS A 6 18.54 66.38 28.00
CA CYS A 6 19.95 65.96 28.11
C CYS A 6 20.46 65.04 29.24
N CYS A 7 21.05 63.91 28.83
CA CYS A 7 22.51 63.73 28.91
C CYS A 7 22.99 62.63 27.92
N MET A 8 23.67 63.07 26.87
CA MET A 8 24.59 62.27 26.07
C MET A 8 25.94 62.23 26.81
N GLN A 9 26.49 61.04 27.06
CA GLN A 9 27.89 60.87 27.44
C GLN A 9 28.57 59.89 26.49
N ARG A 10 29.69 60.32 25.94
CA ARG A 10 30.54 59.63 24.97
C ARG A 10 31.81 59.12 25.67
N TYR A 11 32.15 57.85 25.40
CA TYR A 11 33.48 57.19 25.33
C TYR A 11 34.27 56.92 26.65
N PRO A 12 35.02 55.78 26.76
CA PRO A 12 36.05 55.38 25.79
C PRO A 12 36.00 53.96 25.23
N ASP A 13 36.55 53.82 24.02
CA ASP A 13 37.18 52.59 23.53
C ASP A 13 38.18 52.08 24.57
N VAL A 14 37.93 50.88 25.07
CA VAL A 14 38.93 50.08 25.77
C VAL A 14 39.04 48.77 25.01
N THR A 15 40.08 48.70 24.18
CA THR A 15 40.70 47.47 23.69
C THR A 15 41.20 46.66 24.89
N GLY A 16 40.27 46.00 25.57
CA GLY A 16 40.54 45.06 26.65
C GLY A 16 40.40 43.64 26.12
N ILE A 17 41.53 43.00 25.87
CA ILE A 17 41.63 41.55 25.70
C ILE A 17 41.07 40.92 26.97
N HIS A 18 39.80 40.52 26.94
CA HIS A 18 39.25 39.55 27.89
C HIS A 18 39.33 38.19 27.23
N GLU A 19 40.50 37.55 27.37
CA GLU A 19 40.55 36.10 27.49
C GLU A 19 39.63 35.73 28.66
N SER A 20 38.38 35.40 28.33
CA SER A 20 37.46 34.85 29.30
C SER A 20 38.02 33.49 29.74
N ASN A 21 38.42 33.39 31.01
CA ASN A 21 38.70 32.11 31.64
C ASN A 21 37.46 31.21 31.47
N VAL A 22 37.51 30.25 30.55
CA VAL A 22 36.33 29.47 30.16
C VAL A 22 36.12 28.33 31.16
N TRP A 23 35.50 28.63 32.29
CA TRP A 23 35.23 27.65 33.36
C TRP A 23 34.29 26.50 32.93
N TYR A 24 33.44 26.71 31.93
CA TYR A 24 32.43 25.74 31.46
C TYR A 24 32.74 25.23 30.06
N ILE A 25 32.41 23.96 29.77
CA ILE A 25 32.48 23.45 28.39
C ILE A 25 31.58 24.27 27.45
N ASP A 26 32.06 24.46 26.22
CA ASP A 26 31.30 25.02 25.11
C ASP A 26 31.53 24.18 23.86
N VAL A 27 30.51 24.06 23.02
CA VAL A 27 30.51 23.16 21.87
C VAL A 27 31.12 23.88 20.67
N SER A 28 32.25 23.37 20.18
CA SER A 28 32.93 23.91 19.00
C SER A 28 32.41 23.29 17.71
N ASN A 29 32.15 21.98 17.71
CA ASN A 29 31.67 21.23 16.55
C ASN A 29 30.86 19.99 16.98
N VAL A 30 30.00 19.49 16.08
CA VAL A 30 29.32 18.22 16.25
C VAL A 30 29.39 17.47 14.91
N ASP A 31 30.09 16.34 14.90
CA ASP A 31 30.08 15.42 13.77
C ASP A 31 29.00 14.35 13.97
N MET A 32 28.04 14.35 13.05
CA MET A 32 26.89 13.45 13.05
C MET A 32 27.24 12.04 12.56
N MET A 33 28.47 11.79 12.11
CA MET A 33 28.92 10.50 11.55
C MET A 33 27.92 9.99 10.49
N ARG A 34 27.62 10.86 9.52
CA ARG A 34 26.49 10.75 8.59
C ARG A 34 26.84 10.23 7.20
N ARG A 35 28.11 9.96 6.91
CA ARG A 35 28.53 9.54 5.56
C ARG A 35 28.01 8.12 5.26
N PRO A 36 27.71 7.78 3.98
CA PRO A 36 27.21 6.45 3.63
C PRO A 36 28.13 5.30 4.02
N ASN A 37 29.45 5.53 4.02
CA ASN A 37 30.46 4.53 4.38
C ASN A 37 30.81 4.53 5.88
N GLU A 38 30.11 5.30 6.71
CA GLU A 38 30.29 5.32 8.16
C GLU A 38 29.32 4.37 8.86
N ARG A 39 29.71 3.93 10.07
CA ARG A 39 29.01 2.88 10.82
C ARG A 39 27.53 3.15 11.03
N ASN A 40 27.13 4.40 11.30
CA ASN A 40 25.73 4.70 11.57
C ASN A 40 24.82 4.28 10.39
N LYS A 41 25.12 4.70 9.16
CA LYS A 41 24.26 4.36 8.02
C LYS A 41 24.31 2.87 7.67
N ILE A 42 25.50 2.26 7.73
CA ILE A 42 25.68 0.83 7.47
C ILE A 42 24.93 -0.03 8.50
N GLU A 43 25.14 0.21 9.80
CA GLU A 43 24.52 -0.58 10.87
C GLU A 43 22.99 -0.37 10.91
N HIS A 44 22.50 0.80 10.49
CA HIS A 44 21.07 1.08 10.42
C HIS A 44 20.42 0.75 9.07
N HIS A 45 21.17 0.24 8.08
CA HIS A 45 20.64 -0.14 6.76
C HIS A 45 19.97 1.06 6.07
N THR A 46 20.68 2.19 6.04
CA THR A 46 20.23 3.49 5.52
C THR A 46 21.28 4.16 4.62
N GLU A 47 22.33 3.45 4.24
CA GLU A 47 23.40 3.91 3.34
C GLU A 47 22.94 4.13 1.90
N GLN A 48 21.89 3.42 1.47
CA GLN A 48 21.35 3.53 0.10
C GLN A 48 20.56 4.82 -0.13
N TYR A 49 20.00 5.44 0.92
CA TYR A 49 19.29 6.71 0.80
C TYR A 49 20.22 7.80 0.27
N ASN A 50 19.88 8.34 -0.90
CA ASN A 50 20.55 9.47 -1.50
C ASN A 50 20.19 10.76 -0.75
N SER A 51 20.84 10.96 0.40
CA SER A 51 20.66 12.09 1.30
C SER A 51 21.94 12.37 2.08
N ASP A 52 22.29 13.65 2.19
CA ASP A 52 23.46 14.12 2.95
C ASP A 52 23.23 14.14 4.46
N GLN A 53 21.99 13.98 4.93
CA GLN A 53 21.64 13.97 6.34
C GLN A 53 21.83 12.57 6.95
N LEU A 54 21.99 12.53 8.28
CA LEU A 54 22.00 11.27 9.02
C LEU A 54 20.59 10.67 8.98
N ILE A 55 20.51 9.37 8.65
CA ILE A 55 19.25 8.61 8.67
C ILE A 55 19.52 7.39 9.53
N VAL A 56 18.74 7.21 10.59
CA VAL A 56 18.83 6.07 11.51
C VAL A 56 17.46 5.45 11.70
N ARG A 57 17.42 4.26 12.27
CA ARG A 57 16.19 3.53 12.61
C ARG A 57 16.02 3.51 14.12
N ARG A 58 14.79 3.71 14.60
CA ARG A 58 14.46 3.76 16.03
C ARG A 58 14.81 2.45 16.75
N GLY A 59 14.97 2.50 18.08
CA GLY A 59 15.27 1.30 18.88
C GLY A 59 16.71 0.75 18.75
N GLN A 60 17.57 1.39 17.95
CA GLN A 60 18.98 0.99 17.75
C GLN A 60 19.92 2.16 18.05
N GLU A 61 21.08 1.87 18.65
CA GLU A 61 22.09 2.87 19.01
C GLU A 61 22.80 3.42 17.77
N PHE A 62 22.89 4.74 17.66
CA PHE A 62 23.80 5.43 16.74
C PHE A 62 24.78 6.32 17.52
N LYS A 63 25.83 6.79 16.86
CA LYS A 63 26.89 7.59 17.50
C LYS A 63 27.02 8.98 16.90
N ILE A 64 27.39 9.95 17.73
CA ILE A 64 27.83 11.28 17.28
C ILE A 64 29.11 11.65 18.03
N LYS A 65 29.90 12.55 17.45
CA LYS A 65 31.08 13.14 18.09
C LYS A 65 30.80 14.60 18.41
N ILE A 66 31.14 15.01 19.63
CA ILE A 66 30.96 16.37 20.11
C ILE A 66 32.32 16.90 20.50
N ASP A 67 32.76 17.94 19.80
CA ASP A 67 33.98 18.65 20.14
C ASP A 67 33.66 19.79 21.10
N PHE A 68 34.37 19.80 22.23
CA PHE A 68 34.30 20.89 23.20
C PHE A 68 35.53 21.80 23.09
N ASN A 69 35.48 22.96 23.74
CA ASN A 69 36.62 23.87 23.88
C ASN A 69 37.70 23.36 24.88
N ARG A 70 37.35 22.41 25.74
CA ARG A 70 38.27 21.72 26.68
C ARG A 70 37.80 20.27 26.92
N PRO A 71 38.66 19.38 27.45
CA PRO A 71 38.24 18.02 27.79
C PRO A 71 37.02 18.00 28.72
N PHE A 72 36.08 17.10 28.42
CA PHE A 72 34.89 16.87 29.23
C PHE A 72 35.26 16.23 30.57
N ASN A 73 34.80 16.81 31.67
CA ASN A 73 34.94 16.25 33.02
C ASN A 73 33.57 15.76 33.53
N PRO A 74 33.29 14.45 33.57
CA PRO A 74 31.99 13.92 34.00
C PRO A 74 31.57 14.31 35.43
N ALA A 75 32.52 14.67 36.31
CA ALA A 75 32.25 15.06 37.68
C ALA A 75 31.74 16.52 37.80
N GLU A 76 32.09 17.38 36.86
CA GLU A 76 31.83 18.84 36.93
C GLU A 76 30.90 19.31 35.82
N ASP A 77 31.04 18.74 34.63
CA ASP A 77 30.35 19.15 33.42
C ASP A 77 29.04 18.39 33.21
N LYS A 78 28.00 19.12 32.82
CA LYS A 78 26.68 18.55 32.55
C LYS A 78 26.20 19.04 31.20
N PHE A 79 25.91 18.11 30.29
CA PHE A 79 25.27 18.42 29.02
C PHE A 79 24.20 17.39 28.66
N ALA A 80 23.34 17.76 27.71
CA ALA A 80 22.38 16.89 27.06
C ALA A 80 22.41 17.10 25.56
N VAL A 81 22.12 16.05 24.81
CA VAL A 81 21.81 16.12 23.38
C VAL A 81 20.30 16.16 23.25
N GLU A 82 19.77 17.25 22.73
CA GLU A 82 18.33 17.48 22.63
C GLU A 82 17.85 17.27 21.20
N PHE A 83 16.80 16.45 21.05
CA PHE A 83 16.11 16.22 19.78
C PHE A 83 14.77 16.94 19.80
N ILE A 84 14.46 17.64 18.71
CA ILE A 84 13.22 18.41 18.56
C ILE A 84 12.53 18.05 17.26
N ILE A 85 11.23 17.79 17.32
CA ILE A 85 10.37 17.56 16.16
C ILE A 85 9.04 18.30 16.29
N GLY A 86 8.50 18.80 15.17
CA GLY A 86 7.26 19.56 15.14
C GLY A 86 7.42 21.03 15.55
N SER A 87 6.33 21.79 15.43
CA SER A 87 6.29 23.24 15.67
C SER A 87 6.12 23.64 17.14
N SER A 88 5.64 22.72 17.98
CA SER A 88 5.42 22.93 19.42
C SER A 88 6.02 21.76 20.23
N PRO A 89 7.34 21.78 20.45
CA PRO A 89 8.05 20.69 21.15
C PRO A 89 7.64 20.61 22.62
N ASP A 90 7.36 19.40 23.09
CA ASP A 90 6.87 19.12 24.44
C ASP A 90 7.46 17.78 24.92
N TYR A 91 7.98 17.78 26.15
CA TYR A 91 8.62 16.62 26.75
C TYR A 91 7.65 15.44 26.92
N ASN A 92 6.44 15.71 27.42
CA ASN A 92 5.45 14.69 27.72
C ASN A 92 4.83 14.08 26.46
N LYS A 93 4.87 14.81 25.34
CA LYS A 93 4.42 14.34 24.02
C LYS A 93 5.52 13.63 23.22
N GLY A 94 6.74 13.56 23.76
CA GLY A 94 7.89 12.95 23.07
C GLY A 94 8.34 13.75 21.84
N THR A 95 8.07 15.05 21.77
CA THR A 95 8.49 15.94 20.68
C THR A 95 9.67 16.85 21.05
N TYR A 96 10.02 16.89 22.34
CA TYR A 96 11.28 17.39 22.87
C TYR A 96 11.96 16.28 23.70
N ILE A 97 13.12 15.80 23.27
CA ILE A 97 13.80 14.65 23.87
C ILE A 97 15.22 15.03 24.30
N PRO A 98 15.47 15.35 25.58
CA PRO A 98 16.81 15.53 26.11
C PRO A 98 17.44 14.17 26.41
N VAL A 99 18.61 13.87 25.83
CA VAL A 99 19.37 12.64 26.05
C VAL A 99 20.63 12.97 26.83
N PHE A 100 20.82 12.29 27.96
CA PHE A 100 21.91 12.56 28.88
C PHE A 100 23.00 11.48 28.76
N PRO A 101 24.28 11.85 28.91
CA PRO A 101 25.41 10.95 28.69
C PRO A 101 25.75 10.02 29.87
N THR A 102 25.20 10.26 31.07
CA THR A 102 25.60 9.54 32.30
C THR A 102 24.48 8.64 32.82
N ALA A 103 24.84 7.52 33.48
CA ALA A 103 23.85 6.59 34.05
C ALA A 103 23.05 7.21 35.21
N GLU A 104 23.61 8.20 35.91
CA GLU A 104 22.98 8.90 37.04
C GLU A 104 21.73 9.68 36.63
N ARG A 105 21.68 10.14 35.37
CA ARG A 105 20.55 10.86 34.82
C ARG A 105 20.28 10.33 33.43
N GLN A 106 19.25 9.52 33.28
CA GLN A 106 18.78 9.03 31.98
C GLN A 106 17.41 9.64 31.65
N SER A 107 17.10 9.68 30.36
CA SER A 107 15.75 9.97 29.90
C SER A 107 15.15 8.70 29.26
N ALA A 108 14.00 8.86 28.61
CA ALA A 108 13.37 7.75 27.89
C ALA A 108 14.27 7.21 26.77
N TRP A 109 15.02 8.09 26.10
CA TRP A 109 16.09 7.71 25.19
C TRP A 109 17.38 7.55 25.98
N LYS A 110 18.14 6.50 25.66
CA LYS A 110 19.37 6.21 26.40
C LYS A 110 20.55 6.91 25.77
N GLY A 111 21.42 7.45 26.61
CA GLY A 111 22.68 8.06 26.19
C GLY A 111 23.85 7.52 27.00
N ARG A 112 25.00 7.33 26.35
CA ARG A 112 26.24 6.96 27.02
C ARG A 112 27.46 7.50 26.28
N ILE A 113 28.51 7.84 27.03
CA ILE A 113 29.82 8.13 26.43
C ILE A 113 30.45 6.79 26.05
N THR A 114 30.81 6.64 24.78
CA THR A 114 31.46 5.42 24.28
C THR A 114 32.97 5.58 24.16
N ASP A 115 33.44 6.82 23.96
CA ASP A 115 34.85 7.15 23.83
C ASP A 115 35.08 8.64 24.15
N GLN A 116 36.29 8.98 24.59
CA GLN A 116 36.70 10.36 24.85
C GLN A 116 38.19 10.52 24.49
N MET A 117 38.47 11.41 23.53
CA MET A 117 39.84 11.72 23.08
C MET A 117 40.09 13.21 23.13
N GLY A 118 40.87 13.66 24.11
CA GLY A 118 41.15 15.08 24.31
C GLY A 118 39.87 15.88 24.56
N THR A 119 39.50 16.75 23.62
CA THR A 119 38.30 17.58 23.66
C THR A 119 37.08 16.95 22.97
N GLU A 120 37.27 15.84 22.25
CA GLU A 120 36.21 15.13 21.53
C GLU A 120 35.57 14.08 22.46
N VAL A 121 34.24 14.06 22.51
CA VAL A 121 33.43 13.04 23.17
C VAL A 121 32.60 12.31 22.12
N THR A 122 32.74 10.99 22.02
CA THR A 122 31.82 10.17 21.24
C THR A 122 30.68 9.68 22.12
N MET A 123 29.45 10.04 21.77
CA MET A 123 28.23 9.69 22.48
C MET A 123 27.39 8.71 21.67
N GLY A 124 27.06 7.57 22.28
CA GLY A 124 26.06 6.63 21.80
C GLY A 124 24.66 7.05 22.27
N ILE A 125 23.70 7.04 21.36
CA ILE A 125 22.32 7.48 21.57
C ILE A 125 21.39 6.36 21.07
N THR A 126 20.52 5.86 21.95
CA THR A 126 19.52 4.82 21.62
C THR A 126 18.11 5.40 21.75
N PRO A 127 17.44 5.69 20.62
CA PRO A 127 16.03 6.07 20.62
C PRO A 127 15.13 4.94 21.12
N LEU A 128 13.97 5.29 21.69
CA LEU A 128 12.92 4.30 21.98
C LEU A 128 12.47 3.59 20.69
N ALA A 129 12.18 2.30 20.77
CA ALA A 129 11.70 1.50 19.63
C ALA A 129 10.30 1.91 19.11
N ASN A 130 9.56 2.72 19.88
CA ASN A 130 8.29 3.30 19.48
C ASN A 130 8.35 4.82 19.28
N CYS A 131 9.55 5.42 19.15
CA CYS A 131 9.65 6.86 18.97
C CYS A 131 9.03 7.31 17.64
N ILE A 132 8.71 8.61 17.58
CA ILE A 132 8.09 9.26 16.42
C ILE A 132 9.02 9.12 15.20
N VAL A 133 8.45 8.75 14.05
CA VAL A 133 9.16 8.72 12.78
C VAL A 133 9.10 10.09 12.12
N GLY A 134 10.24 10.58 11.63
CA GLY A 134 10.34 11.88 10.97
C GLY A 134 11.71 12.53 11.07
N LYS A 135 11.74 13.82 10.74
CA LYS A 135 12.95 14.65 10.72
C LYS A 135 13.07 15.46 12.01
N TYR A 136 14.20 15.31 12.69
CA TYR A 136 14.52 15.94 13.96
C TYR A 136 15.59 17.00 13.78
N SER A 137 15.51 18.07 14.57
CA SER A 137 16.62 18.99 14.81
C SER A 137 17.40 18.57 16.05
N LEU A 138 18.73 18.51 15.96
CA LEU A 138 19.61 18.18 17.07
C LEU A 138 20.30 19.43 17.63
N TYR A 139 20.31 19.54 18.96
CA TYR A 139 21.02 20.56 19.72
C TYR A 139 21.89 19.92 20.79
N VAL A 140 22.97 20.59 21.17
CA VAL A 140 23.72 20.24 22.38
C VAL A 140 23.52 21.36 23.39
N ALA A 141 23.11 20.98 24.59
CA ALA A 141 22.73 21.88 25.67
C ALA A 141 23.63 21.65 26.89
N VAL A 142 24.46 22.63 27.22
CA VAL A 142 25.35 22.63 28.39
C VAL A 142 24.64 23.32 29.56
N SER A 143 24.56 22.64 30.69
CA SER A 143 24.00 23.20 31.92
C SER A 143 25.08 23.94 32.70
N THR A 144 24.80 25.19 33.04
CA THR A 144 25.64 26.01 33.91
C THR A 144 24.84 26.53 35.10
N PRO A 145 25.47 27.03 36.17
CA PRO A 145 24.76 27.68 37.28
C PRO A 145 23.90 28.88 36.86
N PHE A 146 24.18 29.48 35.70
CA PHE A 146 23.47 30.66 35.17
C PHE A 146 22.35 30.29 34.17
N GLY A 147 22.17 29.00 33.89
CA GLY A 147 21.18 28.50 32.93
C GLY A 147 21.76 27.56 31.88
N ILE A 148 20.94 27.23 30.88
CA ILE A 148 21.30 26.31 29.79
C ILE A 148 21.87 27.11 28.61
N ARG A 149 23.10 26.79 28.21
CA ARG A 149 23.71 27.27 26.97
C ARG A 149 23.49 26.24 25.87
N ARG A 150 22.86 26.63 24.77
CA ARG A 150 22.48 25.73 23.67
C ARG A 150 23.17 26.14 22.37
N THR A 151 23.61 25.16 21.59
CA THR A 151 24.10 25.40 20.23
C THR A 151 23.04 26.10 19.38
N LYS A 152 23.45 26.93 18.41
CA LYS A 152 22.52 27.54 17.43
C LYS A 152 21.87 26.47 16.56
N ARG A 153 20.75 26.79 15.90
CA ARG A 153 20.15 25.90 14.89
C ARG A 153 21.10 25.72 13.71
N ASP A 154 21.18 24.50 13.20
CA ASP A 154 22.04 24.14 12.07
C ASP A 154 21.41 22.95 11.33
N ARG A 155 21.18 23.12 10.02
CA ARG A 155 20.53 22.12 9.18
C ARG A 155 21.41 20.90 8.93
N SER A 156 22.72 21.02 9.10
CA SER A 156 23.65 19.90 8.93
C SER A 156 23.51 18.86 10.07
N ARG A 157 22.91 19.27 11.19
CA ARG A 157 22.63 18.42 12.37
C ARG A 157 21.20 17.91 12.41
N GLU A 158 20.40 18.18 11.37
CA GLU A 158 19.11 17.53 11.21
C GLU A 158 19.33 16.06 10.82
N LEU A 159 18.48 15.18 11.35
CA LEU A 159 18.53 13.75 11.10
C LEU A 159 17.12 13.17 10.94
N TYR A 160 17.02 12.05 10.25
CA TYR A 160 15.79 11.27 10.13
C TYR A 160 15.85 10.06 11.05
N ILE A 161 14.73 9.76 11.70
CA ILE A 161 14.53 8.52 12.44
C ILE A 161 13.35 7.78 11.81
N LEU A 162 13.60 6.55 11.35
CA LEU A 162 12.67 5.69 10.63
C LEU A 162 12.18 4.52 11.50
N PHE A 163 11.17 3.80 11.01
CA PHE A 163 10.78 2.50 11.56
C PHE A 163 11.94 1.48 11.44
N ASN A 164 11.99 0.52 12.36
CA ASN A 164 13.08 -0.46 12.44
C ASN A 164 12.62 -1.92 12.36
N PRO A 165 12.60 -2.51 11.15
CA PRO A 165 12.33 -3.93 10.94
C PRO A 165 13.32 -4.90 11.59
N TRP A 166 14.50 -4.44 12.00
CA TRP A 166 15.55 -5.26 12.61
C TRP A 166 15.53 -5.22 14.15
N ALA A 167 14.81 -4.28 14.77
CA ALA A 167 14.73 -4.17 16.22
C ALA A 167 13.53 -4.95 16.75
N SER A 168 13.76 -6.00 17.56
CA SER A 168 12.69 -6.85 18.12
C SER A 168 11.67 -6.12 19.01
N GLY A 169 12.01 -4.94 19.51
CA GLY A 169 11.10 -4.07 20.26
C GLY A 169 10.24 -3.14 19.39
N ASP A 170 10.47 -3.10 18.08
CA ASP A 170 9.69 -2.28 17.15
C ASP A 170 8.42 -3.03 16.70
N ALA A 171 7.31 -2.30 16.57
CA ALA A 171 6.04 -2.81 16.07
C ALA A 171 6.14 -3.38 14.63
N VAL A 172 7.14 -3.00 13.85
CA VAL A 172 7.36 -3.52 12.48
C VAL A 172 8.47 -4.57 12.39
N PHE A 173 8.92 -5.12 13.53
CA PHE A 173 9.96 -6.15 13.55
C PHE A 173 9.58 -7.35 12.70
N LEU A 174 10.39 -7.66 11.70
CA LEU A 174 10.18 -8.80 10.80
C LEU A 174 11.37 -9.73 10.91
N ASN A 175 11.21 -10.88 11.57
CA ASN A 175 12.33 -11.74 11.98
C ASN A 175 13.10 -12.38 10.81
N ASP A 176 12.46 -12.58 9.65
CA ASP A 176 13.09 -13.19 8.47
C ASP A 176 13.93 -12.15 7.70
N GLU A 177 15.24 -12.34 7.66
CA GLU A 177 16.18 -11.45 6.96
C GLU A 177 15.90 -11.33 5.45
N ARG A 178 15.47 -12.42 4.80
CA ARG A 178 15.18 -12.39 3.36
C ARG A 178 13.91 -11.61 3.07
N GLU A 179 12.93 -11.68 3.96
CA GLU A 179 11.73 -10.84 3.87
C GLU A 179 12.07 -9.36 4.15
N ARG A 180 12.98 -9.06 5.10
CA ARG A 180 13.47 -7.68 5.31
C ARG A 180 14.15 -7.13 4.06
N GLU A 181 15.04 -7.90 3.45
CA GLU A 181 15.73 -7.50 2.22
C GLU A 181 14.74 -7.23 1.08
N GLU A 182 13.80 -8.15 0.84
CA GLU A 182 12.80 -8.02 -0.23
C GLU A 182 11.79 -6.89 0.03
N CYS A 183 11.31 -6.77 1.27
CA CYS A 183 10.17 -5.92 1.61
C CYS A 183 10.56 -4.56 2.17
N VAL A 184 11.86 -4.26 2.30
CA VAL A 184 12.37 -2.94 2.76
C VAL A 184 13.48 -2.43 1.84
N MET A 185 14.48 -3.26 1.54
CA MET A 185 15.69 -2.83 0.84
C MET A 185 15.58 -2.91 -0.69
N THR A 186 14.80 -3.84 -1.23
CA THR A 186 14.66 -3.98 -2.69
C THR A 186 13.88 -2.80 -3.30
N GLU A 187 14.46 -2.12 -4.29
CA GLU A 187 13.85 -0.95 -4.97
C GLU A 187 13.08 -1.31 -6.25
N VAL A 188 13.18 -2.55 -6.74
CA VAL A 188 12.51 -3.00 -7.96
C VAL A 188 11.59 -4.17 -7.66
N GLY A 189 10.34 -4.09 -8.13
CA GLY A 189 9.32 -5.12 -7.93
C GLY A 189 8.66 -5.56 -9.22
N ILE A 190 7.78 -6.56 -9.09
CA ILE A 190 6.86 -7.01 -10.14
C ILE A 190 5.46 -6.77 -9.63
N ILE A 191 4.60 -6.24 -10.51
CA ILE A 191 3.17 -6.18 -10.32
C ILE A 191 2.52 -7.13 -11.31
N TYR A 192 1.76 -8.09 -10.79
CA TYR A 192 1.03 -9.04 -11.62
C TYR A 192 -0.27 -8.41 -12.10
N HIS A 193 -0.66 -8.70 -13.34
CA HIS A 193 -1.88 -8.23 -13.95
C HIS A 193 -2.36 -9.20 -15.04
N GLY A 194 -3.32 -8.77 -15.87
CA GLY A 194 -3.81 -9.56 -17.00
C GLY A 194 -5.00 -10.42 -16.59
N SER A 195 -4.97 -11.71 -16.91
CA SER A 195 -6.05 -12.64 -16.59
C SER A 195 -5.55 -13.81 -15.72
N PHE A 196 -6.46 -14.48 -15.02
CA PHE A 196 -6.13 -15.62 -14.18
C PHE A 196 -5.38 -16.74 -14.93
N ASP A 197 -5.76 -17.00 -16.18
CA ASP A 197 -5.17 -18.09 -17.00
C ASP A 197 -3.96 -17.64 -17.83
N ASP A 198 -3.78 -16.33 -18.01
CA ASP A 198 -2.64 -15.72 -18.72
C ASP A 198 -2.15 -14.50 -17.92
N VAL A 199 -1.37 -14.78 -16.87
CA VAL A 199 -0.84 -13.77 -15.96
C VAL A 199 0.26 -12.99 -16.66
N ALA A 200 0.09 -11.68 -16.72
CA ALA A 200 1.09 -10.75 -17.20
C ALA A 200 1.86 -10.10 -16.05
N GLU A 201 3.04 -9.59 -16.36
CA GLU A 201 3.98 -9.02 -15.41
C GLU A 201 4.35 -7.60 -15.84
N ARG A 202 4.46 -6.72 -14.85
CA ARG A 202 4.95 -5.35 -15.03
C ARG A 202 6.05 -5.09 -14.00
N ASP A 203 7.24 -4.80 -14.49
CA ASP A 203 8.32 -4.31 -13.63
C ASP A 203 8.00 -2.91 -13.13
N TRP A 204 8.38 -2.64 -11.88
CA TRP A 204 8.16 -1.34 -11.25
C TRP A 204 9.37 -0.92 -10.42
N ASN A 205 9.85 0.30 -10.66
CA ASN A 205 10.87 0.93 -9.83
C ASN A 205 10.22 1.70 -8.68
N TYR A 206 10.23 1.14 -7.47
CA TYR A 206 9.80 1.84 -6.26
C TYR A 206 10.72 3.05 -5.99
N GLY A 207 12.03 2.83 -6.03
CA GLY A 207 13.04 3.90 -5.91
C GLY A 207 12.93 4.67 -4.59
N GLN A 208 12.64 3.98 -3.48
CA GLN A 208 12.44 4.60 -2.16
C GLN A 208 13.67 5.31 -1.62
N PHE A 209 14.87 5.02 -2.15
CA PHE A 209 16.13 5.64 -1.74
C PHE A 209 16.57 6.80 -2.64
N ASN A 210 15.83 7.08 -3.71
CA ASN A 210 16.11 8.20 -4.60
C ASN A 210 16.01 9.55 -3.87
N TYR A 211 16.82 10.51 -4.33
CA TYR A 211 16.92 11.83 -3.72
C TYR A 211 15.54 12.51 -3.63
N GLY A 212 15.20 13.02 -2.44
CA GLY A 212 13.95 13.73 -2.18
C GLY A 212 12.72 12.84 -1.90
N VAL A 213 12.78 11.52 -2.14
CA VAL A 213 11.63 10.62 -1.91
C VAL A 213 11.26 10.52 -0.43
N LEU A 214 12.26 10.46 0.47
CA LEU A 214 12.01 10.46 1.92
C LEU A 214 11.32 11.76 2.38
N ASP A 215 11.78 12.91 1.90
CA ASP A 215 11.14 14.19 2.21
C ASP A 215 9.72 14.28 1.61
N ALA A 216 9.49 13.72 0.41
CA ALA A 216 8.16 13.61 -0.16
C ALA A 216 7.22 12.75 0.71
N CYS A 217 7.71 11.64 1.27
CA CYS A 217 6.93 10.80 2.19
C CYS A 217 6.58 11.53 3.49
N LEU A 218 7.54 12.28 4.07
CA LEU A 218 7.24 13.12 5.24
C LEU A 218 6.24 14.23 4.91
N TYR A 219 6.36 14.84 3.72
CA TYR A 219 5.44 15.87 3.24
C TYR A 219 4.01 15.33 3.07
N ILE A 220 3.83 14.08 2.63
CA ILE A 220 2.50 13.43 2.59
C ILE A 220 1.89 13.39 4.01
N MET A 221 2.68 12.97 5.01
CA MET A 221 2.19 12.97 6.41
C MET A 221 1.90 14.39 6.92
N ASP A 222 2.68 15.40 6.52
CA ASP A 222 2.42 16.80 6.87
C ASP A 222 1.13 17.32 6.23
N ARG A 223 0.93 17.07 4.93
CA ARG A 223 -0.28 17.48 4.19
C ARG A 223 -1.55 16.84 4.71
N SER A 224 -1.43 15.63 5.21
CA SER A 224 -2.52 14.89 5.84
C SER A 224 -2.97 15.47 7.19
N GLU A 225 -2.25 16.47 7.69
CA GLU A 225 -2.39 17.02 9.04
C GLU A 225 -2.25 15.94 10.13
N MET A 226 -1.48 14.88 9.84
CA MET A 226 -1.27 13.80 10.80
C MET A 226 -0.53 14.35 12.03
N PRO A 227 -1.11 14.23 13.23
CA PRO A 227 -0.46 14.66 14.46
C PRO A 227 0.93 14.01 14.59
N ILE A 228 1.96 14.81 14.86
CA ILE A 228 3.35 14.34 15.00
C ILE A 228 3.46 13.17 15.99
N THR A 229 2.69 13.21 17.08
CA THR A 229 2.65 12.16 18.11
C THR A 229 2.13 10.82 17.62
N ASN A 230 1.40 10.78 16.49
CA ASN A 230 0.88 9.54 15.91
C ASN A 230 1.85 8.90 14.90
N ARG A 231 2.91 9.59 14.47
CA ARG A 231 3.80 9.07 13.40
C ARG A 231 4.71 7.93 13.85
N GLY A 232 4.75 7.61 15.14
CA GLY A 232 5.43 6.41 15.66
C GLY A 232 4.57 5.13 15.61
N ASP A 233 3.29 5.24 15.27
CA ASP A 233 2.35 4.12 15.26
C ASP A 233 2.12 3.65 13.81
N PRO A 234 2.60 2.46 13.41
CA PRO A 234 2.48 2.01 12.02
C PRO A 234 1.02 1.83 11.60
N VAL A 235 0.11 1.45 12.51
CA VAL A 235 -1.32 1.30 12.20
C VAL A 235 -1.94 2.64 11.81
N LYS A 236 -1.62 3.71 12.54
CA LYS A 236 -2.10 5.05 12.25
C LYS A 236 -1.44 5.63 11.00
N VAL A 237 -0.14 5.39 10.80
CA VAL A 237 0.59 5.85 9.62
C VAL A 237 0.00 5.23 8.36
N THR A 238 -0.19 3.90 8.32
CA THR A 238 -0.71 3.22 7.13
C THR A 238 -2.17 3.59 6.84
N ARG A 239 -3.02 3.68 7.87
CA ARG A 239 -4.43 4.10 7.70
C ARG A 239 -4.56 5.54 7.21
N LYS A 240 -3.73 6.46 7.71
CA LYS A 240 -3.77 7.86 7.27
C LYS A 240 -3.17 8.03 5.88
N ALA A 241 -2.11 7.28 5.58
CA ALA A 241 -1.49 7.30 4.27
C ALA A 241 -2.42 6.72 3.19
N SER A 242 -3.14 5.61 3.44
CA SER A 242 -4.02 5.03 2.41
C SER A 242 -5.11 5.99 1.92
N ALA A 243 -5.61 6.87 2.81
CA ALA A 243 -6.45 8.00 2.42
C ALA A 243 -5.68 9.00 1.53
N MET A 244 -4.54 9.49 2.02
CA MET A 244 -3.75 10.52 1.35
C MET A 244 -3.14 10.12 0.01
N LEU A 245 -3.05 8.82 -0.29
CA LEU A 245 -2.53 8.38 -1.57
C LEU A 245 -3.52 8.67 -2.70
N ASN A 246 -4.82 8.81 -2.41
CA ASN A 246 -5.83 9.17 -3.38
C ASN A 246 -6.38 10.59 -3.15
N ALA A 247 -6.73 11.29 -4.22
CA ALA A 247 -7.10 12.71 -4.15
C ALA A 247 -8.59 12.99 -3.93
N ARG A 248 -9.41 11.98 -3.62
CA ARG A 248 -10.89 12.14 -3.59
C ARG A 248 -11.35 13.10 -2.49
N ASP A 249 -10.71 13.07 -1.33
CA ASP A 249 -11.18 13.79 -0.14
C ASP A 249 -10.28 14.94 0.30
N ASP A 250 -8.96 14.83 0.09
CA ASP A 250 -7.95 15.66 0.79
C ASP A 250 -6.79 16.16 -0.11
N ASP A 251 -7.02 16.29 -1.42
CA ASP A 251 -5.96 16.66 -2.40
C ASP A 251 -4.69 15.80 -2.25
N GLY A 252 -4.90 14.50 -2.02
CA GLY A 252 -3.89 13.46 -1.95
C GLY A 252 -3.03 13.28 -3.20
N VAL A 253 -2.16 12.28 -3.18
CA VAL A 253 -1.05 12.15 -4.14
C VAL A 253 -1.51 11.95 -5.58
N LEU A 254 -2.53 11.11 -5.80
CA LEU A 254 -2.90 10.63 -7.13
C LEU A 254 -4.39 10.81 -7.44
N VAL A 255 -4.67 11.28 -8.66
CA VAL A 255 -6.03 11.35 -9.22
C VAL A 255 -6.36 10.07 -9.98
N GLY A 256 -7.44 9.40 -9.60
CA GLY A 256 -7.88 8.16 -10.24
C GLY A 256 -8.64 8.44 -11.54
N ASN A 257 -8.33 7.70 -12.61
CA ASN A 257 -9.07 7.83 -13.87
C ASN A 257 -9.13 6.49 -14.63
N TRP A 258 -10.35 6.09 -15.00
CA TRP A 258 -10.69 4.86 -15.71
C TRP A 258 -11.46 5.12 -17.02
N SER A 259 -11.59 6.38 -17.44
CA SER A 259 -12.38 6.73 -18.65
C SER A 259 -11.73 6.26 -19.96
N GLY A 260 -10.41 6.04 -19.96
CA GLY A 260 -9.61 5.86 -21.18
C GLY A 260 -9.21 7.17 -21.86
N ASP A 261 -9.64 8.32 -21.35
CA ASP A 261 -9.17 9.65 -21.77
C ASP A 261 -8.26 10.26 -20.69
N TYR A 262 -7.00 10.49 -21.08
CA TYR A 262 -5.95 11.01 -20.21
C TYR A 262 -5.38 12.36 -20.70
N THR A 263 -6.14 13.14 -21.49
CA THR A 263 -5.70 14.37 -22.17
C THR A 263 -4.98 15.41 -21.29
N TYR A 264 -5.17 15.38 -19.96
CA TYR A 264 -4.56 16.33 -19.01
C TYR A 264 -3.62 15.68 -17.98
N GLY A 265 -3.12 14.48 -18.27
CA GLY A 265 -2.21 13.79 -17.36
C GLY A 265 -1.42 12.70 -18.07
N VAL A 266 -0.84 11.82 -17.27
CA VAL A 266 -0.13 10.63 -17.73
C VAL A 266 -1.07 9.45 -17.66
N ALA A 267 -1.15 8.66 -18.73
CA ALA A 267 -1.90 7.42 -18.75
C ALA A 267 -1.37 6.46 -17.66
N PRO A 268 -2.23 5.83 -16.83
CA PRO A 268 -1.79 4.97 -15.73
C PRO A 268 -0.85 3.82 -16.17
N THR A 269 -0.98 3.35 -17.40
CA THR A 269 -0.16 2.29 -18.00
C THR A 269 1.24 2.74 -18.44
N SER A 270 1.50 4.05 -18.52
CA SER A 270 2.79 4.62 -18.90
C SER A 270 3.77 4.76 -17.73
N TRP A 271 3.29 4.74 -16.49
CA TRP A 271 4.16 4.80 -15.32
C TRP A 271 5.02 3.54 -15.20
N THR A 272 6.31 3.75 -14.92
CA THR A 272 7.31 2.69 -14.72
C THR A 272 7.92 2.69 -13.32
N GLY A 273 7.58 3.69 -12.50
CA GLY A 273 8.12 3.84 -11.16
C GLY A 273 7.43 4.93 -10.33
N SER A 274 7.72 4.94 -9.04
CA SER A 274 7.06 5.84 -8.08
C SER A 274 7.82 7.15 -7.83
N THR A 275 9.11 7.21 -8.16
CA THR A 275 9.95 8.38 -7.88
C THR A 275 9.41 9.65 -8.54
N GLU A 276 9.11 9.60 -9.84
CA GLU A 276 8.62 10.78 -10.57
C GLU A 276 7.30 11.30 -10.00
N ILE A 277 6.37 10.39 -9.67
CA ILE A 277 5.08 10.72 -9.06
C ILE A 277 5.28 11.45 -7.73
N LEU A 278 6.06 10.87 -6.81
CA LEU A 278 6.26 11.42 -5.47
C LEU A 278 6.98 12.77 -5.50
N LEU A 279 8.00 12.91 -6.34
CA LEU A 279 8.73 14.19 -6.48
C LEU A 279 7.88 15.25 -7.16
N THR A 280 7.05 14.88 -8.13
CA THR A 280 6.09 15.80 -8.77
C THR A 280 5.07 16.28 -7.76
N TYR A 281 4.43 15.39 -6.99
CA TYR A 281 3.49 15.78 -5.93
C TYR A 281 4.14 16.69 -4.89
N ALA A 282 5.34 16.33 -4.41
CA ALA A 282 6.04 17.09 -3.40
C ALA A 282 6.50 18.47 -3.88
N SER A 283 6.82 18.63 -5.17
CA SER A 283 7.27 19.92 -5.72
C SER A 283 6.10 20.81 -6.15
N SER A 284 5.09 20.24 -6.84
CA SER A 284 3.91 20.96 -7.33
C SER A 284 2.91 21.29 -6.23
N LYS A 285 2.90 20.49 -5.15
CA LYS A 285 1.91 20.53 -4.07
C LYS A 285 0.48 20.20 -4.53
N MET A 286 0.34 19.64 -5.73
CA MET A 286 -0.92 19.30 -6.39
C MET A 286 -0.98 17.80 -6.70
N PRO A 287 -2.18 17.17 -6.67
CA PRO A 287 -2.37 15.78 -7.09
C PRO A 287 -1.81 15.49 -8.49
N VAL A 288 -1.24 14.29 -8.67
CA VAL A 288 -0.65 13.84 -9.93
C VAL A 288 -1.67 13.00 -10.70
N CYS A 289 -1.90 13.37 -11.96
CA CYS A 289 -2.81 12.69 -12.88
C CYS A 289 -2.03 11.72 -13.80
N PHE A 290 -2.41 10.46 -13.99
CA PHE A 290 -3.50 9.70 -13.36
C PHE A 290 -3.02 8.36 -12.80
N ALA A 291 -3.88 7.73 -12.00
CA ALA A 291 -3.63 6.43 -11.41
C ALA A 291 -4.81 5.46 -11.57
N GLN A 292 -4.46 4.18 -11.47
CA GLN A 292 -5.34 3.02 -11.32
C GLN A 292 -4.75 2.14 -10.19
N CYS A 293 -5.41 1.04 -9.82
CA CYS A 293 -5.10 0.33 -8.55
C CYS A 293 -3.62 -0.05 -8.39
N TRP A 294 -2.96 -0.54 -9.44
CA TRP A 294 -1.54 -0.90 -9.36
C TRP A 294 -0.62 0.31 -9.15
N VAL A 295 -0.96 1.48 -9.69
CA VAL A 295 -0.19 2.71 -9.48
C VAL A 295 -0.34 3.17 -8.04
N TYR A 296 -1.56 3.14 -7.49
CA TYR A 296 -1.81 3.39 -6.07
C TYR A 296 -1.00 2.44 -5.19
N ALA A 297 -1.12 1.14 -5.43
CA ALA A 297 -0.42 0.13 -4.65
C ALA A 297 1.11 0.29 -4.73
N ALA A 298 1.66 0.62 -5.89
CA ALA A 298 3.10 0.75 -6.07
C ALA A 298 3.68 2.03 -5.42
N VAL A 299 2.99 3.16 -5.55
CA VAL A 299 3.38 4.42 -4.88
C VAL A 299 3.23 4.28 -3.36
N PHE A 300 2.17 3.62 -2.90
CA PHE A 300 2.01 3.36 -1.47
C PHE A 300 3.08 2.41 -0.94
N ASN A 301 3.44 1.36 -1.71
CA ASN A 301 4.55 0.48 -1.35
C ASN A 301 5.87 1.25 -1.19
N THR A 302 6.14 2.19 -2.10
CA THR A 302 7.31 3.08 -2.00
C THR A 302 7.28 3.90 -0.71
N PHE A 303 6.14 4.51 -0.38
CA PHE A 303 5.96 5.26 0.86
C PHE A 303 6.25 4.41 2.11
N LEU A 304 5.70 3.19 2.17
CA LEU A 304 5.87 2.27 3.30
C LEU A 304 7.34 1.85 3.46
N ARG A 305 7.96 1.36 2.37
CA ARG A 305 9.38 0.95 2.37
C ARG A 305 10.32 2.11 2.71
N CYS A 306 10.06 3.30 2.17
CA CYS A 306 10.85 4.50 2.44
C CYS A 306 10.87 4.87 3.92
N LEU A 307 9.75 4.68 4.64
CA LEU A 307 9.66 4.93 6.09
C LEU A 307 10.17 3.75 6.93
N GLY A 308 10.49 2.61 6.32
CA GLY A 308 10.95 1.41 6.99
C GLY A 308 9.85 0.47 7.49
N ILE A 309 8.62 0.57 6.95
CA ILE A 309 7.56 -0.41 7.20
C ILE A 309 7.69 -1.50 6.12
N PRO A 310 7.94 -2.78 6.47
CA PRO A 310 8.04 -3.84 5.47
C PRO A 310 6.71 -3.97 4.72
N SER A 311 6.77 -3.93 3.39
CA SER A 311 5.57 -4.00 2.56
C SER A 311 5.78 -4.68 1.21
N ARG A 312 4.70 -5.24 0.67
CA ARG A 312 4.65 -5.85 -0.67
C ARG A 312 3.35 -5.48 -1.38
N VAL A 313 3.41 -5.41 -2.71
CA VAL A 313 2.23 -5.29 -3.58
C VAL A 313 1.64 -6.68 -3.78
N VAL A 314 0.31 -6.78 -3.70
CA VAL A 314 -0.46 -8.00 -3.88
C VAL A 314 -1.45 -7.80 -5.01
N THR A 315 -1.62 -8.81 -5.86
CA THR A 315 -2.62 -8.84 -6.94
C THR A 315 -3.63 -9.97 -6.66
N ASN A 316 -4.91 -9.64 -6.61
CA ASN A 316 -6.02 -10.59 -6.52
C ASN A 316 -6.73 -10.72 -7.87
N PHE A 317 -6.85 -11.93 -8.40
CA PHE A 317 -7.55 -12.21 -9.66
C PHE A 317 -9.01 -12.58 -9.42
N TYR A 318 -9.90 -12.04 -10.26
CA TYR A 318 -11.36 -12.05 -10.04
C TYR A 318 -11.73 -11.41 -8.70
N SER A 319 -11.30 -10.17 -8.48
CA SER A 319 -11.62 -9.42 -7.26
C SER A 319 -13.06 -8.93 -7.34
N ALA A 320 -13.89 -9.27 -6.34
CA ALA A 320 -15.22 -8.67 -6.26
C ALA A 320 -15.09 -7.19 -5.87
N HIS A 321 -15.82 -6.31 -6.54
CA HIS A 321 -15.78 -4.86 -6.33
C HIS A 321 -17.21 -4.30 -6.28
N ASP A 322 -17.40 -3.18 -5.57
CA ASP A 322 -18.70 -2.50 -5.34
C ASP A 322 -19.77 -3.41 -4.70
N ASN A 323 -19.42 -4.20 -3.67
CA ASN A 323 -20.34 -5.17 -3.06
C ASN A 323 -21.03 -4.70 -1.76
N ASP A 324 -21.03 -3.40 -1.41
CA ASP A 324 -21.55 -2.88 -0.14
C ASP A 324 -21.01 -3.62 1.12
N GLY A 325 -19.87 -4.34 1.01
CA GLY A 325 -19.33 -5.22 2.06
C GLY A 325 -20.11 -6.52 2.29
N ASN A 326 -21.00 -6.90 1.36
CA ASN A 326 -21.76 -8.15 1.42
C ASN A 326 -21.04 -9.29 0.68
N LEU A 327 -21.35 -10.54 1.03
CA LEU A 327 -20.69 -11.73 0.47
C LEU A 327 -21.37 -12.24 -0.81
N LYS A 328 -21.96 -11.33 -1.58
CA LYS A 328 -22.67 -11.65 -2.81
C LYS A 328 -22.34 -10.62 -3.90
N THR A 329 -22.23 -11.12 -5.12
CA THR A 329 -22.09 -10.30 -6.31
C THR A 329 -23.26 -10.62 -7.22
N ASP A 330 -24.19 -9.67 -7.33
CA ASP A 330 -25.50 -9.89 -7.94
C ASP A 330 -25.43 -9.62 -9.46
N ILE A 331 -25.55 -10.68 -10.27
CA ILE A 331 -25.64 -10.60 -11.74
C ILE A 331 -27.10 -10.77 -12.17
N ILE A 332 -27.67 -9.75 -12.81
CA ILE A 332 -29.07 -9.77 -13.23
C ILE A 332 -29.17 -10.24 -14.68
N LEU A 333 -30.04 -11.22 -14.93
CA LEU A 333 -30.32 -11.80 -16.24
C LEU A 333 -31.72 -11.40 -16.74
N HIS A 334 -31.81 -11.20 -18.05
CA HIS A 334 -33.06 -11.17 -18.80
C HIS A 334 -33.72 -12.57 -18.85
N ASP A 335 -35.01 -12.65 -19.20
CA ASP A 335 -35.78 -13.90 -19.32
C ASP A 335 -35.12 -14.96 -20.23
N ASN A 336 -34.35 -14.51 -21.22
CA ASN A 336 -33.64 -15.36 -22.15
C ASN A 336 -32.28 -15.88 -21.63
N GLY A 337 -31.87 -15.48 -20.43
CA GLY A 337 -30.60 -15.87 -19.82
C GLY A 337 -29.42 -14.94 -20.11
N SER A 338 -29.58 -13.92 -20.97
CA SER A 338 -28.52 -12.92 -21.21
C SER A 338 -28.44 -11.89 -20.08
N ILE A 339 -27.25 -11.33 -19.82
CA ILE A 339 -27.03 -10.37 -18.72
C ILE A 339 -27.73 -9.03 -19.01
N ASP A 340 -28.51 -8.55 -18.05
CA ASP A 340 -29.06 -7.20 -17.98
C ASP A 340 -28.01 -6.22 -17.45
N ARG A 341 -27.26 -5.63 -18.38
CA ARG A 341 -26.16 -4.71 -18.09
C ARG A 341 -26.60 -3.39 -17.45
N ASN A 342 -27.85 -2.97 -17.67
CA ASN A 342 -28.34 -1.72 -17.09
C ASN A 342 -28.61 -1.86 -15.58
N ARG A 343 -28.94 -3.09 -15.16
CA ARG A 343 -29.34 -3.40 -13.79
C ARG A 343 -28.27 -4.07 -12.95
N THR A 344 -27.35 -4.81 -13.58
CA THR A 344 -26.17 -5.35 -12.90
C THR A 344 -25.26 -4.18 -12.53
N LYS A 345 -25.08 -3.93 -11.23
CA LYS A 345 -24.27 -2.81 -10.70
C LYS A 345 -22.91 -3.29 -10.21
N ASP A 346 -22.90 -4.41 -9.50
CA ASP A 346 -21.68 -5.04 -9.01
C ASP A 346 -20.79 -5.44 -10.18
N SER A 347 -19.48 -5.39 -9.96
CA SER A 347 -18.49 -5.77 -10.95
C SER A 347 -17.46 -6.72 -10.35
N ILE A 348 -16.92 -7.57 -11.22
CA ILE A 348 -15.81 -8.45 -10.86
C ILE A 348 -14.63 -7.99 -11.71
N TRP A 349 -13.63 -7.45 -11.02
CA TRP A 349 -12.43 -6.94 -11.66
C TRP A 349 -11.57 -8.12 -12.09
N ASN A 350 -10.98 -8.02 -13.29
CA ASN A 350 -10.11 -9.07 -13.83
C ASN A 350 -8.96 -9.34 -12.84
N TYR A 351 -8.40 -8.25 -12.32
CA TYR A 351 -7.51 -8.24 -11.18
C TYR A 351 -7.65 -6.93 -10.41
N HIS A 352 -7.26 -6.94 -9.15
CA HIS A 352 -7.12 -5.75 -8.31
C HIS A 352 -5.82 -5.81 -7.52
N CYS A 353 -5.22 -4.66 -7.24
CA CYS A 353 -3.94 -4.56 -6.55
C CYS A 353 -4.05 -3.72 -5.28
N TRP A 354 -3.49 -4.23 -4.17
CA TRP A 354 -3.37 -3.52 -2.89
C TRP A 354 -2.00 -3.78 -2.26
N ASN A 355 -1.81 -3.31 -1.02
CA ASN A 355 -0.60 -3.54 -0.25
C ASN A 355 -0.84 -4.47 0.94
N GLU A 356 0.15 -5.31 1.23
CA GLU A 356 0.31 -5.86 2.57
C GLU A 356 1.48 -5.16 3.27
N CYS A 357 1.29 -4.79 4.53
CA CYS A 357 2.35 -4.24 5.38
C CYS A 357 2.48 -5.03 6.69
N TYR A 358 3.72 -5.24 7.13
CA TYR A 358 4.01 -6.08 8.29
C TYR A 358 4.07 -5.26 9.57
N MET A 359 3.21 -5.56 10.53
CA MET A 359 3.22 -4.92 11.85
C MET A 359 2.50 -5.74 12.92
N THR A 360 2.80 -5.45 14.18
CA THR A 360 1.98 -5.88 15.32
C THR A 360 0.65 -5.12 15.36
N ARG A 361 -0.39 -5.75 15.90
CA ARG A 361 -1.71 -5.15 16.12
C ARG A 361 -2.07 -5.14 17.62
N PRO A 362 -1.48 -4.24 18.42
CA PRO A 362 -1.74 -4.18 19.86
C PRO A 362 -3.18 -3.74 20.20
N ASP A 363 -3.89 -3.21 19.21
CA ASP A 363 -5.31 -2.87 19.24
C ASP A 363 -6.24 -4.09 19.05
N LEU A 364 -5.69 -5.24 18.64
CA LEU A 364 -6.41 -6.50 18.45
C LEU A 364 -5.96 -7.58 19.46
N PRO A 365 -6.74 -8.68 19.63
CA PRO A 365 -6.26 -9.84 20.36
C PRO A 365 -4.96 -10.41 19.78
N ALA A 366 -4.21 -11.13 20.61
CA ALA A 366 -2.98 -11.78 20.18
C ALA A 366 -3.24 -12.74 19.01
N GLY A 367 -2.34 -12.73 18.01
CA GLY A 367 -2.44 -13.56 16.80
C GLY A 367 -2.86 -12.82 15.52
N PHE A 368 -3.30 -11.57 15.60
CA PHE A 368 -3.74 -10.78 14.43
C PHE A 368 -2.69 -9.77 13.92
N GLY A 369 -1.47 -9.79 14.46
CA GLY A 369 -0.32 -9.10 13.85
C GLY A 369 0.18 -9.79 12.58
N GLY A 370 1.34 -9.36 12.08
CA GLY A 370 1.90 -9.86 10.82
C GLY A 370 1.42 -9.02 9.62
N TRP A 371 1.11 -9.67 8.49
CA TRP A 371 0.65 -8.98 7.29
C TRP A 371 -0.74 -8.38 7.45
N GLN A 372 -0.85 -7.10 7.11
CA GLN A 372 -2.10 -6.34 7.13
C GLN A 372 -2.40 -5.81 5.72
N VAL A 373 -3.61 -6.04 5.24
CA VAL A 373 -4.11 -5.51 3.97
C VAL A 373 -4.42 -4.02 4.13
N VAL A 374 -3.90 -3.22 3.22
CA VAL A 374 -4.22 -1.79 3.11
C VAL A 374 -4.40 -1.47 1.63
N ASP A 375 -5.55 -0.91 1.28
CA ASP A 375 -5.84 -0.48 -0.10
C ASP A 375 -6.03 1.03 -0.14
N ALA A 376 -5.24 1.65 -1.03
CA ALA A 376 -5.25 3.09 -1.29
C ALA A 376 -6.11 3.46 -2.51
N THR A 377 -6.63 2.46 -3.23
CA THR A 377 -7.56 2.66 -4.33
C THR A 377 -8.89 3.13 -3.77
N PRO A 378 -9.45 4.27 -4.25
CA PRO A 378 -10.73 4.76 -3.73
C PRO A 378 -11.88 3.90 -4.26
N GLN A 379 -12.28 2.89 -3.47
CA GLN A 379 -13.43 2.03 -3.73
C GLN A 379 -14.61 2.48 -2.87
N GLU A 380 -14.56 2.16 -1.57
CA GLU A 380 -15.58 2.45 -0.57
C GLU A 380 -15.07 3.44 0.48
N THR A 381 -16.01 4.12 1.14
CA THR A 381 -15.66 5.00 2.25
C THR A 381 -15.59 4.25 3.58
N SER A 382 -14.55 4.52 4.36
CA SER A 382 -14.37 4.05 5.74
C SER A 382 -14.24 5.25 6.68
N ASP A 383 -15.21 5.38 7.59
CA ASP A 383 -15.43 6.57 8.43
C ASP A 383 -15.59 7.87 7.62
N GLY A 384 -16.23 7.79 6.44
CA GLY A 384 -16.49 8.93 5.56
C GLY A 384 -15.31 9.40 4.71
N MET A 385 -14.23 8.62 4.62
CA MET A 385 -13.09 8.87 3.72
C MET A 385 -12.82 7.66 2.84
N TYR A 386 -12.38 7.85 1.59
CA TYR A 386 -11.91 6.79 0.71
C TYR A 386 -10.57 6.24 1.20
N ARG A 387 -10.62 5.16 1.97
CA ARG A 387 -9.48 4.46 2.54
C ARG A 387 -9.88 3.06 2.95
N CYS A 388 -8.93 2.13 2.95
CA CYS A 388 -9.16 0.79 3.44
C CYS A 388 -7.97 0.29 4.29
N GLY A 389 -8.26 -0.39 5.39
CA GLY A 389 -7.29 -1.07 6.25
C GLY A 389 -6.64 -0.17 7.31
N PRO A 390 -5.66 -0.71 8.08
CA PRO A 390 -5.10 -2.06 7.97
C PRO A 390 -6.03 -3.19 8.48
N ALA A 391 -6.35 -4.15 7.61
CA ALA A 391 -7.09 -5.37 7.93
C ALA A 391 -6.13 -6.55 8.12
N SER A 392 -6.22 -7.28 9.23
CA SER A 392 -5.32 -8.43 9.46
C SER A 392 -5.61 -9.56 8.47
N VAL A 393 -4.61 -10.00 7.70
CA VAL A 393 -4.76 -11.14 6.76
C VAL A 393 -5.21 -12.40 7.50
N GLN A 394 -4.74 -12.59 8.74
CA GLN A 394 -5.17 -13.69 9.60
C GLN A 394 -6.65 -13.58 9.99
N ALA A 395 -7.16 -12.36 10.23
CA ALA A 395 -8.56 -12.12 10.50
C ALA A 395 -9.43 -12.41 9.27
N ILE A 396 -8.97 -11.99 8.07
CA ILE A 396 -9.63 -12.30 6.79
C ILE A 396 -9.73 -13.83 6.61
N LYS A 397 -8.61 -14.56 6.73
CA LYS A 397 -8.60 -16.01 6.58
C LYS A 397 -9.56 -16.74 7.49
N HIS A 398 -9.74 -16.27 8.72
CA HIS A 398 -10.57 -16.92 9.74
C HIS A 398 -11.95 -16.27 9.91
N GLY A 399 -12.38 -15.40 8.98
CA GLY A 399 -13.68 -14.74 9.02
C GLY A 399 -13.90 -13.88 10.27
N GLN A 400 -12.83 -13.37 10.90
CA GLN A 400 -12.92 -12.44 12.04
C GLN A 400 -13.15 -11.01 11.56
N ILE A 401 -14.18 -10.81 10.74
CA ILE A 401 -14.44 -9.55 10.01
C ILE A 401 -14.97 -8.41 10.90
N CYS A 402 -15.29 -8.71 12.17
CA CYS A 402 -15.68 -7.71 13.15
C CYS A 402 -14.49 -6.87 13.65
N TYR A 403 -13.25 -7.30 13.41
CA TYR A 403 -12.08 -6.54 13.82
C TYR A 403 -11.79 -5.38 12.87
N PRO A 404 -11.40 -4.22 13.42
CA PRO A 404 -10.95 -3.13 12.60
C PRO A 404 -9.65 -3.50 11.86
N PHE A 405 -9.36 -2.90 10.71
CA PHE A 405 -10.20 -1.97 9.97
C PHE A 405 -10.70 -2.64 8.69
N ASP A 406 -11.93 -2.34 8.28
CA ASP A 406 -12.44 -2.65 6.94
C ASP A 406 -12.37 -4.14 6.55
N ALA A 407 -12.31 -5.04 7.54
CA ALA A 407 -12.07 -6.45 7.30
C ALA A 407 -13.22 -7.14 6.54
N ALA A 408 -14.47 -6.70 6.75
CA ALA A 408 -15.62 -7.21 5.99
C ALA A 408 -15.50 -6.92 4.49
N PHE A 409 -15.04 -5.72 4.13
CA PHE A 409 -14.84 -5.31 2.75
C PHE A 409 -13.77 -6.17 2.06
N VAL A 410 -12.57 -6.23 2.66
CA VAL A 410 -11.45 -7.05 2.14
C VAL A 410 -11.83 -8.54 2.07
N PHE A 411 -12.61 -9.03 3.05
CA PHE A 411 -13.08 -10.41 3.05
C PHE A 411 -14.00 -10.69 1.86
N ALA A 412 -14.89 -9.75 1.53
CA ALA A 412 -15.81 -9.86 0.41
C ALA A 412 -15.09 -9.76 -0.95
N GLU A 413 -14.04 -8.94 -1.10
CA GLU A 413 -13.22 -8.87 -2.32
C GLU A 413 -12.64 -10.24 -2.74
N ILE A 414 -12.49 -11.17 -1.80
CA ILE A 414 -11.81 -12.47 -2.00
C ILE A 414 -12.76 -13.67 -1.86
N ASN A 415 -13.88 -13.54 -1.14
CA ASN A 415 -14.77 -14.66 -0.81
C ASN A 415 -16.23 -14.50 -1.28
N SER A 416 -16.59 -13.43 -2.01
CA SER A 416 -17.99 -13.25 -2.43
C SER A 416 -18.49 -14.34 -3.38
N ASP A 417 -19.72 -14.80 -3.14
CA ASP A 417 -20.43 -15.70 -4.05
C ASP A 417 -21.01 -14.90 -5.22
N VAL A 418 -20.94 -15.41 -6.45
CA VAL A 418 -21.58 -14.76 -7.61
C VAL A 418 -22.99 -15.32 -7.80
N VAL A 419 -24.01 -14.49 -7.59
CA VAL A 419 -25.42 -14.91 -7.62
C VAL A 419 -26.07 -14.38 -8.90
N PHE A 420 -26.57 -15.29 -9.72
CA PHE A 420 -27.30 -14.95 -10.94
C PHE A 420 -28.79 -14.91 -10.64
N TYR A 421 -29.44 -13.79 -10.93
CA TYR A 421 -30.89 -13.62 -10.78
C TYR A 421 -31.56 -13.59 -12.13
N SER A 422 -32.66 -14.32 -12.29
CA SER A 422 -33.61 -14.08 -13.36
C SER A 422 -34.62 -13.02 -12.90
N ARG A 423 -34.88 -12.03 -13.76
CA ARG A 423 -35.86 -11.00 -13.49
C ARG A 423 -37.16 -11.28 -14.20
N SER A 424 -38.20 -11.57 -13.43
CA SER A 424 -39.56 -11.75 -13.94
C SER A 424 -40.16 -10.46 -14.50
N LYS A 425 -41.20 -10.59 -15.33
CA LYS A 425 -41.90 -9.44 -15.94
C LYS A 425 -42.54 -8.47 -14.94
N ASP A 426 -42.89 -8.95 -13.75
CA ASP A 426 -43.39 -8.14 -12.63
C ASP A 426 -42.28 -7.39 -11.88
N GLY A 427 -41.02 -7.62 -12.25
CA GLY A 427 -39.84 -6.98 -11.68
C GLY A 427 -39.20 -7.75 -10.52
N THR A 428 -39.76 -8.88 -10.10
CA THR A 428 -39.18 -9.72 -9.03
C THR A 428 -37.88 -10.39 -9.48
N LEU A 429 -36.92 -10.48 -8.58
CA LEU A 429 -35.65 -11.18 -8.79
C LEU A 429 -35.71 -12.56 -8.13
N GLN A 430 -35.37 -13.59 -8.88
CA GLN A 430 -35.29 -14.97 -8.39
C GLN A 430 -33.87 -15.50 -8.65
N PRO A 431 -33.16 -15.99 -7.63
CA PRO A 431 -31.85 -16.61 -7.84
C PRO A 431 -32.05 -17.86 -8.71
N VAL A 432 -31.19 -18.02 -9.71
CA VAL A 432 -31.23 -19.15 -10.66
C VAL A 432 -29.91 -19.93 -10.73
N LYS A 433 -28.82 -19.35 -10.23
CA LYS A 433 -27.50 -19.99 -10.12
C LYS A 433 -26.66 -19.25 -9.09
N VAL A 434 -25.87 -19.98 -8.31
CA VAL A 434 -24.84 -19.43 -7.42
C VAL A 434 -23.50 -20.04 -7.77
N ASN A 435 -22.49 -19.22 -8.05
CA ASN A 435 -21.12 -19.64 -8.28
C ASN A 435 -20.24 -19.22 -7.10
N ARG A 436 -19.89 -20.20 -6.25
CA ARG A 436 -19.14 -20.00 -5.01
C ARG A 436 -17.62 -19.94 -5.20
N ARG A 437 -17.12 -20.17 -6.41
CA ARG A 437 -15.69 -20.40 -6.70
C ARG A 437 -15.07 -19.39 -7.65
N HIS A 438 -15.81 -18.34 -8.03
CA HIS A 438 -15.37 -17.43 -9.08
C HIS A 438 -14.47 -16.31 -8.57
N VAL A 439 -14.75 -15.80 -7.36
CA VAL A 439 -14.05 -14.66 -6.77
C VAL A 439 -12.78 -15.11 -6.05
N GLY A 440 -11.74 -14.26 -6.11
CA GLY A 440 -10.50 -14.44 -5.37
C GLY A 440 -9.77 -15.73 -5.71
N ARG A 441 -9.68 -16.10 -6.98
CA ARG A 441 -9.16 -17.42 -7.40
C ARG A 441 -7.65 -17.57 -7.25
N MET A 442 -6.93 -16.46 -7.20
CA MET A 442 -5.49 -16.43 -7.10
C MET A 442 -5.03 -15.09 -6.55
N VAL A 443 -4.18 -15.14 -5.53
CA VAL A 443 -3.58 -13.97 -4.90
C VAL A 443 -2.06 -14.10 -5.03
N LEU A 444 -1.43 -13.18 -5.77
CA LEU A 444 0.00 -13.21 -6.09
C LEU A 444 0.75 -12.04 -5.47
N THR A 445 2.02 -12.28 -5.14
CA THR A 445 3.01 -11.25 -4.85
C THR A 445 4.37 -11.67 -5.41
N LYS A 446 5.34 -10.76 -5.47
CA LYS A 446 6.69 -11.09 -5.92
C LYS A 446 7.37 -12.04 -4.92
N ALA A 447 8.06 -13.06 -5.41
CA ALA A 447 8.85 -13.96 -4.57
C ALA A 447 10.17 -13.30 -4.11
N LEU A 448 10.67 -13.79 -2.97
CA LEU A 448 11.83 -13.22 -2.29
C LEU A 448 13.09 -13.38 -3.15
N GLY A 449 13.80 -12.27 -3.41
CA GLY A 449 15.12 -12.26 -4.05
C GLY A 449 15.13 -12.75 -5.49
N ASN A 450 13.97 -12.94 -6.12
CA ASN A 450 13.87 -13.37 -7.51
C ASN A 450 12.76 -12.60 -8.24
N MET A 451 12.84 -12.57 -9.57
CA MET A 451 11.83 -11.97 -10.44
C MET A 451 10.81 -13.02 -10.86
N THR A 452 10.18 -13.68 -9.87
CA THR A 452 9.14 -14.70 -10.10
C THR A 452 7.97 -14.51 -9.13
N ARG A 453 6.86 -15.21 -9.39
CA ARG A 453 5.63 -15.10 -8.58
C ARG A 453 5.64 -16.01 -7.35
N ARG A 454 5.04 -15.52 -6.27
CA ARG A 454 4.66 -16.26 -5.06
C ARG A 454 3.14 -16.24 -4.94
N ASP A 455 2.53 -17.43 -4.96
CA ASP A 455 1.12 -17.59 -4.63
C ASP A 455 0.93 -17.54 -3.11
N ILE A 456 0.03 -16.68 -2.66
CA ILE A 456 -0.32 -16.46 -1.25
C ILE A 456 -1.83 -16.61 -1.01
N THR A 457 -2.56 -17.24 -1.94
CA THR A 457 -4.02 -17.43 -1.84
C THR A 457 -4.43 -18.15 -0.55
N ASP A 458 -3.63 -19.12 -0.12
CA ASP A 458 -3.83 -19.89 1.10
C ASP A 458 -3.66 -19.06 2.38
N GLN A 459 -3.06 -17.86 2.30
CA GLN A 459 -2.97 -16.92 3.42
C GLN A 459 -4.28 -16.15 3.62
N TYR A 460 -5.12 -16.06 2.58
CA TYR A 460 -6.36 -15.29 2.59
C TYR A 460 -7.61 -16.13 2.77
N LYS A 461 -7.62 -17.38 2.27
CA LYS A 461 -8.77 -18.26 2.40
C LYS A 461 -8.39 -19.74 2.48
N PHE A 462 -9.30 -20.53 3.04
CA PHE A 462 -9.20 -21.98 3.05
C PHE A 462 -9.55 -22.56 1.68
N SER A 463 -9.19 -23.82 1.44
CA SER A 463 -9.50 -24.48 0.17
C SER A 463 -11.01 -24.60 -0.05
N GLU A 464 -11.44 -24.31 -1.27
CA GLU A 464 -12.84 -24.38 -1.71
C GLU A 464 -13.45 -25.77 -1.44
N GLY A 465 -14.60 -25.82 -0.79
CA GLY A 465 -15.32 -27.02 -0.38
C GLY A 465 -14.88 -27.66 0.95
N SER A 466 -13.83 -27.13 1.59
CA SER A 466 -13.35 -27.63 2.89
C SER A 466 -14.37 -27.41 4.02
N ALA A 467 -14.15 -28.04 5.18
CA ALA A 467 -15.00 -27.79 6.35
C ALA A 467 -14.69 -26.41 6.94
N GLU A 468 -13.42 -26.04 6.94
CA GLU A 468 -12.87 -24.79 7.45
C GLU A 468 -13.41 -23.58 6.69
N GLU A 469 -13.44 -23.64 5.36
CA GLU A 469 -14.05 -22.61 4.51
C GLU A 469 -15.52 -22.38 4.90
N ARG A 470 -16.30 -23.46 5.02
CA ARG A 470 -17.72 -23.36 5.39
C ARG A 470 -17.92 -22.71 6.76
N THR A 471 -17.15 -23.14 7.76
CA THR A 471 -17.20 -22.56 9.11
C THR A 471 -16.83 -21.08 9.10
N VAL A 472 -15.84 -20.67 8.31
CA VAL A 472 -15.43 -19.27 8.19
C VAL A 472 -16.52 -18.41 7.56
N LEU A 473 -17.16 -18.89 6.50
CA LEU A 473 -18.25 -18.17 5.85
C LEU A 473 -19.50 -18.06 6.73
N GLU A 474 -19.86 -19.13 7.45
CA GLU A 474 -20.93 -19.10 8.46
C GLU A 474 -20.66 -18.06 9.54
N LYS A 475 -19.42 -18.01 10.04
CA LYS A 475 -19.00 -17.01 11.02
C LYS A 475 -19.05 -15.58 10.48
N ALA A 476 -18.73 -15.38 9.20
CA ALA A 476 -18.86 -14.06 8.57
C ALA A 476 -20.35 -13.62 8.48
N GLU A 477 -21.29 -14.55 8.27
CA GLU A 477 -22.72 -14.23 8.33
C GLU A 477 -23.17 -13.78 9.73
N GLU A 478 -22.62 -14.36 10.79
CA GLU A 478 -22.88 -13.93 12.17
C GLU A 478 -22.47 -12.47 12.45
N TYR A 479 -21.49 -11.95 11.70
CA TYR A 479 -21.02 -10.57 11.79
C TYR A 479 -21.73 -9.61 10.83
N GLY A 480 -22.79 -10.06 10.14
CA GLY A 480 -23.67 -9.20 9.35
C GLY A 480 -23.45 -9.25 7.84
N CYS A 481 -22.53 -10.07 7.33
CA CYS A 481 -22.48 -10.35 5.90
C CYS A 481 -23.69 -11.20 5.48
N SER A 482 -24.17 -11.02 4.25
CA SER A 482 -25.25 -11.83 3.69
C SER A 482 -24.76 -12.69 2.54
N ARG A 483 -25.24 -13.93 2.48
CA ARG A 483 -25.02 -14.87 1.38
C ARG A 483 -26.33 -15.43 0.86
N ASP A 484 -26.32 -15.88 -0.39
CA ASP A 484 -27.45 -16.60 -0.96
C ASP A 484 -27.41 -18.07 -0.53
N LYS A 485 -28.48 -18.52 0.13
CA LYS A 485 -28.64 -19.88 0.65
C LYS A 485 -29.37 -20.81 -0.32
N SER A 486 -29.66 -20.35 -1.53
CA SER A 486 -30.31 -21.18 -2.54
C SER A 486 -29.35 -22.31 -2.92
N ASP A 487 -29.91 -23.51 -2.92
CA ASP A 487 -29.21 -24.68 -3.42
C ASP A 487 -29.91 -25.15 -4.69
N PHE A 488 -29.13 -25.26 -5.75
CA PHE A 488 -29.63 -25.68 -7.05
C PHE A 488 -29.18 -27.12 -7.30
N PRO A 489 -30.05 -27.98 -7.86
CA PRO A 489 -29.64 -29.32 -8.25
C PRO A 489 -28.38 -29.27 -9.10
N VAL A 490 -27.47 -30.22 -8.90
CA VAL A 490 -26.28 -30.34 -9.75
C VAL A 490 -26.74 -30.43 -11.20
N GLY A 491 -26.36 -29.44 -11.98
CA GLY A 491 -26.66 -29.37 -13.40
C GLY A 491 -26.06 -30.55 -14.16
N ASP A 492 -26.72 -30.97 -15.23
CA ASP A 492 -26.24 -32.07 -16.06
C ASP A 492 -25.59 -31.61 -17.36
N VAL A 493 -25.57 -30.30 -17.63
CA VAL A 493 -24.79 -29.71 -18.71
C VAL A 493 -23.83 -28.67 -18.14
N ASP A 494 -22.54 -28.79 -18.45
CA ASP A 494 -21.55 -27.73 -18.24
C ASP A 494 -21.24 -27.01 -19.54
N VAL A 495 -20.78 -25.77 -19.41
CA VAL A 495 -20.21 -24.99 -20.51
C VAL A 495 -18.81 -24.53 -20.12
N ILE A 496 -17.85 -24.72 -21.02
CA ILE A 496 -16.45 -24.37 -20.82
C ILE A 496 -15.98 -23.48 -21.95
N LEU A 497 -15.25 -22.43 -21.58
CA LEU A 497 -14.49 -21.58 -22.48
C LEU A 497 -13.00 -21.92 -22.30
N PRO A 498 -12.35 -22.56 -23.30
CA PRO A 498 -10.93 -22.87 -23.24
C PRO A 498 -10.06 -21.62 -23.05
N SER A 499 -8.84 -21.82 -22.53
CA SER A 499 -7.85 -20.76 -22.47
C SER A 499 -7.35 -20.40 -23.88
N LEU A 500 -7.21 -19.10 -24.12
CA LEU A 500 -6.77 -18.54 -25.39
C LEU A 500 -5.59 -17.61 -25.12
N GLU A 501 -4.54 -17.77 -25.90
CA GLU A 501 -3.40 -16.86 -25.94
C GLU A 501 -3.44 -16.13 -27.28
N ILE A 502 -3.85 -14.85 -27.26
CA ILE A 502 -4.09 -14.08 -28.49
C ILE A 502 -3.16 -12.87 -28.51
N SER A 503 -2.44 -12.66 -29.61
CA SER A 503 -1.64 -11.45 -29.80
C SER A 503 -2.52 -10.30 -30.30
N MET A 504 -2.13 -9.07 -29.95
CA MET A 504 -2.81 -7.89 -30.47
C MET A 504 -2.80 -7.87 -32.01
N GLY A 505 -3.98 -7.70 -32.62
CA GLY A 505 -4.15 -7.66 -34.07
C GLY A 505 -4.51 -8.99 -34.75
N GLU A 506 -4.52 -10.12 -34.04
CA GLU A 506 -4.81 -11.44 -34.62
C GLU A 506 -6.29 -11.83 -34.54
N SER A 507 -6.90 -12.25 -35.66
CA SER A 507 -8.19 -12.93 -35.63
C SER A 507 -8.06 -14.31 -34.97
N PHE A 508 -9.09 -14.76 -34.25
CA PHE A 508 -9.05 -16.03 -33.53
C PHE A 508 -10.41 -16.72 -33.46
N ASN A 509 -10.40 -18.00 -33.10
CA ASN A 509 -11.60 -18.80 -32.95
C ASN A 509 -11.95 -19.02 -31.47
N LEU A 510 -13.07 -18.46 -31.03
CA LEU A 510 -13.66 -18.76 -29.72
C LEU A 510 -14.43 -20.07 -29.80
N THR A 511 -13.95 -21.10 -29.10
CA THR A 511 -14.63 -22.40 -29.02
C THR A 511 -15.45 -22.47 -27.74
N THR A 512 -16.72 -22.85 -27.85
CA THR A 512 -17.58 -23.12 -26.70
C THR A 512 -17.82 -24.63 -26.58
N GLU A 513 -17.41 -25.22 -25.45
CA GLU A 513 -17.54 -26.66 -25.21
C GLU A 513 -18.71 -26.94 -24.25
N PHE A 514 -19.62 -27.83 -24.65
CA PHE A 514 -20.72 -28.29 -23.80
C PHE A 514 -20.48 -29.73 -23.37
N ILE A 515 -20.49 -29.96 -22.05
CA ILE A 515 -20.31 -31.31 -21.49
C ILE A 515 -21.64 -31.75 -20.91
N ASN A 516 -22.33 -32.67 -21.59
CA ASN A 516 -23.51 -33.34 -21.05
C ASN A 516 -23.08 -34.53 -20.18
N ARG A 517 -23.34 -34.44 -18.88
CA ARG A 517 -23.07 -35.47 -17.87
C ARG A 517 -24.25 -36.41 -17.63
N SER A 518 -25.36 -36.23 -18.35
CA SER A 518 -26.50 -37.14 -18.30
C SER A 518 -26.52 -38.11 -19.48
N ASP A 519 -27.21 -39.23 -19.29
CA ASP A 519 -27.52 -40.18 -20.36
C ASP A 519 -28.67 -39.69 -21.28
N LYS A 520 -29.24 -38.51 -21.01
CA LYS A 520 -30.37 -37.93 -21.75
C LYS A 520 -29.86 -36.91 -22.76
N LYS A 521 -30.45 -36.89 -23.96
CA LYS A 521 -30.20 -35.81 -24.92
C LYS A 521 -30.73 -34.49 -24.35
N ARG A 522 -29.92 -33.43 -24.43
CA ARG A 522 -30.25 -32.08 -23.96
C ARG A 522 -30.25 -31.10 -25.12
N THR A 523 -31.17 -30.14 -25.05
CA THR A 523 -31.26 -29.02 -25.98
C THR A 523 -30.94 -27.76 -25.21
N VAL A 524 -29.98 -26.99 -25.70
CA VAL A 524 -29.49 -25.80 -25.02
C VAL A 524 -29.73 -24.60 -25.91
N ASN A 525 -30.34 -23.55 -25.36
CA ASN A 525 -30.40 -22.25 -26.01
C ASN A 525 -29.33 -21.35 -25.41
N VAL A 526 -28.36 -20.91 -26.22
CA VAL A 526 -27.14 -20.25 -25.78
C VAL A 526 -26.99 -18.88 -26.43
N TYR A 527 -26.51 -17.96 -25.62
CA TYR A 527 -26.14 -16.61 -25.96
C TYR A 527 -24.66 -16.44 -25.70
N VAL A 528 -23.91 -16.14 -26.75
CA VAL A 528 -22.49 -15.77 -26.66
C VAL A 528 -22.40 -14.28 -26.86
N SER A 529 -21.82 -13.58 -25.89
CA SER A 529 -21.53 -12.15 -25.97
C SER A 529 -20.03 -11.95 -25.82
N GLY A 530 -19.42 -11.28 -26.79
CA GLY A 530 -18.04 -10.80 -26.70
C GLY A 530 -18.04 -9.28 -26.64
N SER A 531 -17.31 -8.72 -25.68
CA SER A 531 -17.22 -7.28 -25.46
C SER A 531 -15.80 -6.86 -25.13
N VAL A 532 -15.43 -5.64 -25.51
CA VAL A 532 -14.22 -4.99 -25.00
C VAL A 532 -14.51 -4.48 -23.60
N VAL A 533 -13.62 -4.78 -22.65
CA VAL A 533 -13.76 -4.37 -21.25
C VAL A 533 -12.51 -3.65 -20.76
N TYR A 534 -12.69 -2.73 -19.81
CA TYR A 534 -11.59 -2.26 -18.97
C TYR A 534 -11.15 -3.39 -18.03
N TYR A 535 -9.96 -3.28 -17.42
CA TYR A 535 -9.49 -4.31 -16.47
C TYR A 535 -10.40 -4.45 -15.23
N THR A 536 -11.23 -3.44 -14.95
CA THR A 536 -12.27 -3.42 -13.91
C THR A 536 -13.49 -4.28 -14.25
N GLY A 537 -13.53 -4.89 -15.44
CA GLY A 537 -14.68 -5.64 -15.93
C GLY A 537 -15.78 -4.76 -16.55
N VAL A 538 -15.68 -3.42 -16.44
CA VAL A 538 -16.62 -2.49 -17.06
C VAL A 538 -16.56 -2.61 -18.58
N ILE A 539 -17.73 -2.76 -19.21
CA ILE A 539 -17.86 -2.91 -20.66
C ILE A 539 -17.73 -1.56 -21.35
N SER A 540 -16.84 -1.49 -22.34
CA SER A 540 -16.71 -0.34 -23.23
C SER A 540 -17.60 -0.48 -24.46
N SER A 541 -17.52 -1.62 -25.14
CA SER A 541 -18.26 -1.84 -26.40
C SER A 541 -18.44 -3.32 -26.73
N ASP A 542 -19.42 -3.60 -27.59
CA ASP A 542 -19.69 -4.95 -28.06
C ASP A 542 -18.88 -5.30 -29.31
N ILE A 543 -18.38 -6.54 -29.34
CA ILE A 543 -17.67 -7.14 -30.47
C ILE A 543 -18.67 -8.01 -31.24
N VAL A 544 -19.31 -8.94 -30.52
CA VAL A 544 -20.21 -9.94 -31.10
C VAL A 544 -21.33 -10.31 -30.14
N VAL A 545 -22.51 -10.59 -30.71
CA VAL A 545 -23.59 -11.29 -30.02
C VAL A 545 -24.13 -12.37 -30.94
N LEU A 546 -24.04 -13.63 -30.51
CA LEU A 546 -24.59 -14.78 -31.22
C LEU A 546 -25.67 -15.47 -30.39
N ARG A 547 -26.69 -15.96 -31.09
CA ARG A 547 -27.75 -16.80 -30.54
C ARG A 547 -27.70 -18.13 -31.26
N SER A 548 -27.53 -19.22 -30.52
CA SER A 548 -27.47 -20.55 -31.11
C SER A 548 -28.13 -21.60 -30.23
N ALA A 549 -28.60 -22.66 -30.89
CA ALA A 549 -29.22 -23.83 -30.28
C ALA A 549 -28.37 -25.11 -30.42
N ALA A 550 -27.10 -25.00 -30.81
CA ALA A 550 -26.26 -26.13 -31.22
C ALA A 550 -25.21 -26.60 -30.18
N VAL A 551 -24.76 -27.84 -30.34
CA VAL A 551 -23.99 -28.68 -29.38
C VAL A 551 -22.50 -28.29 -29.27
N GLN A 552 -21.95 -27.50 -30.21
CA GLN A 552 -20.61 -26.93 -30.16
C GLN A 552 -20.55 -25.80 -31.20
N GLU A 553 -20.12 -24.61 -30.80
CA GLU A 553 -19.91 -23.50 -31.73
C GLU A 553 -18.47 -23.01 -31.66
N VAL A 554 -17.85 -22.97 -32.84
CA VAL A 554 -16.62 -22.24 -33.08
C VAL A 554 -17.02 -20.92 -33.71
N MET A 555 -16.69 -19.83 -33.04
CA MET A 555 -16.95 -18.50 -33.52
C MET A 555 -15.64 -17.82 -33.92
N GLU A 556 -15.53 -17.39 -35.17
CA GLU A 556 -14.43 -16.53 -35.61
C GLU A 556 -14.65 -15.11 -35.10
N VAL A 557 -13.71 -14.62 -34.28
CA VAL A 557 -13.61 -13.23 -33.83
C VAL A 557 -12.53 -12.56 -34.68
N LYS A 558 -12.93 -11.64 -35.57
CA LYS A 558 -11.98 -10.99 -36.46
C LYS A 558 -11.32 -9.79 -35.78
N SER A 559 -10.06 -9.53 -36.12
CA SER A 559 -9.33 -8.37 -35.58
C SER A 559 -10.01 -7.04 -35.87
N GLU A 560 -10.65 -6.89 -37.02
CA GLU A 560 -11.42 -5.71 -37.40
C GLU A 560 -12.61 -5.40 -36.45
N ASP A 561 -13.16 -6.42 -35.78
CA ASP A 561 -14.35 -6.27 -34.92
C ASP A 561 -14.03 -5.65 -33.56
N TYR A 562 -12.78 -5.78 -33.10
CA TYR A 562 -12.36 -5.31 -31.78
C TYR A 562 -11.23 -4.27 -31.82
N MET A 563 -10.32 -4.28 -32.80
CA MET A 563 -9.09 -3.46 -32.78
C MET A 563 -9.36 -1.95 -32.63
N ARG A 564 -10.40 -1.43 -33.27
CA ARG A 564 -10.77 0.01 -33.20
C ARG A 564 -11.52 0.38 -31.92
N LYS A 565 -11.91 -0.60 -31.13
CA LYS A 565 -12.74 -0.44 -29.94
C LYS A 565 -11.97 -0.72 -28.64
N LEU A 566 -10.72 -1.18 -28.76
CA LEU A 566 -9.88 -1.52 -27.61
C LEU A 566 -9.73 -0.33 -26.68
N VAL A 567 -9.79 -0.63 -25.38
CA VAL A 567 -9.45 0.30 -24.30
C VAL A 567 -8.15 -0.14 -23.65
N ASP A 568 -7.72 0.58 -22.61
CA ASP A 568 -6.47 0.29 -21.91
C ASP A 568 -6.38 -1.17 -21.48
N GLN A 569 -5.17 -1.73 -21.63
CA GLN A 569 -4.85 -3.14 -21.37
C GLN A 569 -5.54 -4.16 -22.28
N ALA A 570 -6.32 -3.72 -23.28
CA ALA A 570 -6.80 -4.54 -24.38
C ALA A 570 -7.45 -5.88 -23.96
N ASN A 571 -8.39 -5.82 -23.01
CA ASN A 571 -9.10 -7.00 -22.52
C ASN A 571 -10.40 -7.23 -23.30
N LEU A 572 -10.64 -8.49 -23.67
CA LEU A 572 -11.89 -8.97 -24.25
C LEU A 572 -12.59 -9.86 -23.22
N ASN A 573 -13.86 -9.62 -22.94
CA ASN A 573 -14.67 -10.49 -22.08
C ASN A 573 -15.68 -11.26 -22.93
N PHE A 574 -15.67 -12.58 -22.78
CA PHE A 574 -16.60 -13.49 -23.41
C PHE A 574 -17.50 -14.10 -22.34
N ILE A 575 -18.80 -13.91 -22.53
CA ILE A 575 -19.82 -14.44 -21.66
C ILE A 575 -20.68 -15.38 -22.49
N VAL A 576 -20.67 -16.65 -22.08
CA VAL A 576 -21.61 -17.64 -22.57
C VAL A 576 -22.65 -17.83 -21.48
N SER A 577 -23.91 -17.71 -21.86
CA SER A 577 -25.05 -17.91 -20.95
C SER A 577 -26.17 -18.60 -21.71
N GLY A 578 -26.91 -19.47 -21.05
CA GLY A 578 -27.95 -20.23 -21.73
C GLY A 578 -28.83 -21.01 -20.80
N LYS A 579 -29.85 -21.64 -21.38
CA LYS A 579 -30.83 -22.46 -20.67
C LYS A 579 -30.95 -23.82 -21.34
N VAL A 580 -30.83 -24.87 -20.54
CA VAL A 580 -31.19 -26.23 -20.94
C VAL A 580 -32.71 -26.32 -20.93
N LEU A 581 -33.32 -26.56 -22.09
CA LEU A 581 -34.76 -26.44 -22.27
C LEU A 581 -35.54 -27.48 -21.46
N GLU A 582 -35.00 -28.70 -21.37
CA GLU A 582 -35.69 -29.82 -20.72
C GLU A 582 -35.66 -29.75 -19.19
N THR A 583 -34.61 -29.20 -18.60
CA THR A 583 -34.43 -29.14 -17.14
C THR A 583 -34.67 -27.74 -16.57
N GLY A 584 -34.66 -26.72 -17.42
CA GLY A 584 -34.67 -25.32 -17.02
C GLY A 584 -33.34 -24.84 -16.43
N GLN A 585 -32.31 -25.68 -16.38
CA GLN A 585 -30.99 -25.35 -15.84
C GLN A 585 -30.38 -24.17 -16.60
N ILE A 586 -29.88 -23.18 -15.84
CA ILE A 586 -29.07 -22.10 -16.40
C ILE A 586 -27.60 -22.52 -16.43
N ILE A 587 -27.00 -22.44 -17.61
CA ILE A 587 -25.57 -22.63 -17.82
C ILE A 587 -24.92 -21.28 -18.10
N SER A 588 -23.71 -21.10 -17.60
CA SER A 588 -22.93 -19.90 -17.91
C SER A 588 -21.46 -20.12 -17.65
N ALA A 589 -20.63 -19.58 -18.54
CA ALA A 589 -19.18 -19.44 -18.41
C ALA A 589 -18.79 -18.01 -18.79
N MET A 590 -17.78 -17.49 -18.12
CA MET A 590 -17.20 -16.18 -18.38
C MET A 590 -15.70 -16.33 -18.53
N LYS A 591 -15.11 -15.65 -19.51
CA LYS A 591 -13.68 -15.70 -19.79
C LYS A 591 -13.21 -14.33 -20.22
N VAL A 592 -12.17 -13.85 -19.54
CA VAL A 592 -11.42 -12.67 -19.96
C VAL A 592 -10.19 -13.13 -20.73
N VAL A 593 -9.98 -12.55 -21.89
CA VAL A 593 -8.80 -12.75 -22.74
C VAL A 593 -8.07 -11.41 -22.81
N ALA A 594 -6.90 -11.34 -22.19
CA ALA A 594 -6.01 -10.18 -22.29
C ALA A 594 -5.16 -10.32 -23.55
N LEU A 595 -5.23 -9.35 -24.47
CA LEU A 595 -4.43 -9.40 -25.69
C LEU A 595 -2.95 -9.13 -25.38
N ARG A 596 -2.06 -9.98 -25.91
CA ARG A 596 -0.61 -9.84 -25.69
C ARG A 596 -0.04 -8.74 -26.56
N ASN A 597 0.59 -7.76 -25.90
CA ASN A 597 1.37 -6.75 -26.57
C ASN A 597 2.72 -7.35 -27.04
N PRO A 598 3.27 -6.89 -28.17
CA PRO A 598 4.64 -7.20 -28.54
C PRO A 598 5.61 -6.79 -27.43
N LYS A 599 6.56 -7.66 -27.09
CA LYS A 599 7.57 -7.37 -26.06
C LYS A 599 8.61 -6.40 -26.63
N LEU A 600 8.99 -5.41 -25.82
CA LEU A 600 10.17 -4.59 -26.10
C LEU A 600 11.42 -5.40 -25.73
N LEU A 601 12.30 -5.66 -26.69
CA LEU A 601 13.62 -6.24 -26.43
C LEU A 601 14.62 -5.10 -26.20
N VAL A 602 15.27 -5.10 -25.04
CA VAL A 602 16.32 -4.16 -24.69
C VAL A 602 17.65 -4.90 -24.68
N GLU A 603 18.57 -4.49 -25.55
CA GLU A 603 19.96 -4.99 -25.58
C GLU A 603 20.87 -3.91 -24.99
N VAL A 604 21.79 -4.32 -24.10
CA VAL A 604 22.72 -3.42 -23.40
C VAL A 604 24.15 -3.73 -23.80
#